data_AF-A0A2D9G946-F1
#
_entry.id   AF-A0A2D9G946-F1
#
_cell.length_a   1.000
_cell.length_b   1.000
_cell.length_c   1.000
_cell.angle_alpha   90.00
_cell.angle_beta   90.00
_cell.angle_gamma   90.00
#
_symmetry.space_group_name_H-M   'P 1'
#
loop_
_entity.id
_entity.type
_entity.pdbx_description
1 polymer ?
#
loop_
_entity_poly.entity_id
_entity_poly.type
_entity_poly.pdbx_seq_one_letter_code
_entity_poly.pdbx_strand_id
1 'polypeptide(L)'
;FSPTFKLVGNLTADQILVYDARENAFVNATNSGASGSVGLLSVSNTGTGTGIGQQTGSALELKSLIAGTNLTITDNGQALVIDATVPTTAYTGTNLGSGEGIYKQNNIAGDQLEFKSIAVGNGLSISEANDTLTIECTISTAGYLQVANNLSDIGNAVSARTNLDVYSKGRIQQKIGILGHPSTTPPDTAAVKLHWVLSQKNYDVKETLLKNLCGENKPTLNN
;
A
#
# COMPACT_ATOMS: atom_id res chain seq x y z
N PHE A 1 -99.01 54.81 -1.22
CA PHE A 1 -98.13 55.01 -0.05
C PHE A 1 -96.73 55.19 -0.60
N SER A 2 -96.15 56.38 -0.50
CA SER A 2 -94.82 56.67 -1.04
C SER A 2 -93.85 56.77 0.13
N PRO A 3 -93.17 55.67 0.50
CA PRO A 3 -92.29 55.70 1.66
C PRO A 3 -91.12 56.67 1.40
N THR A 4 -91.02 57.70 2.23
CA THR A 4 -89.88 58.62 2.28
C THR A 4 -88.94 58.18 3.38
N PHE A 5 -87.69 57.91 3.02
CA PHE A 5 -86.63 57.55 3.96
C PHE A 5 -85.75 58.77 4.22
N LYS A 6 -85.52 59.09 5.50
CA LYS A 6 -84.58 60.13 5.91
C LYS A 6 -83.26 59.48 6.25
N LEU A 7 -82.23 59.78 5.47
CA LEU A 7 -80.87 59.34 5.76
C LEU A 7 -80.19 60.39 6.66
N VAL A 8 -79.56 59.97 7.75
CA VAL A 8 -78.89 60.85 8.72
C VAL A 8 -77.46 60.35 8.91
N GLY A 9 -76.45 61.18 8.63
CA GLY A 9 -75.04 60.82 8.83
C GLY A 9 -74.10 61.37 7.75
N ASN A 10 -72.87 60.86 7.72
CA ASN A 10 -71.85 61.13 6.70
C ASN A 10 -72.10 60.29 5.44
N LEU A 11 -73.06 60.74 4.62
CA LEU A 11 -73.41 60.06 3.37
C LEU A 11 -72.28 60.24 2.36
N THR A 12 -71.76 59.13 1.84
CA THR A 12 -70.86 59.09 0.70
C THR A 12 -71.67 58.95 -0.59
N ALA A 13 -71.09 59.34 -1.73
CA ALA A 13 -71.72 59.05 -3.02
C ALA A 13 -71.89 57.53 -3.19
N ASP A 14 -72.99 57.13 -3.84
CA ASP A 14 -73.32 55.74 -4.18
C ASP A 14 -73.39 54.76 -2.99
N GLN A 15 -73.83 55.21 -1.81
CA GLN A 15 -74.08 54.32 -0.68
C GLN A 15 -75.17 53.30 -1.00
N ILE A 16 -74.82 52.03 -0.86
CA ILE A 16 -75.75 50.92 -0.97
C ILE A 16 -76.28 50.60 0.43
N LEU A 17 -77.60 50.63 0.59
CA LEU A 17 -78.26 50.21 1.81
C LEU A 17 -78.87 48.82 1.60
N VAL A 18 -78.66 47.92 2.56
CA VAL A 18 -79.26 46.57 2.55
C VAL A 18 -80.19 46.45 3.75
N TYR A 19 -81.35 45.81 3.55
CA TYR A 19 -82.30 45.56 4.64
C TYR A 19 -81.73 44.47 5.57
N ASP A 20 -81.52 44.80 6.85
CA ASP A 20 -81.22 43.82 7.89
C ASP A 20 -82.50 43.43 8.64
N ALA A 21 -82.92 42.18 8.50
CA ALA A 21 -84.11 41.64 9.16
C ALA A 21 -83.96 41.50 10.69
N ARG A 22 -82.74 41.57 11.24
CA ARG A 22 -82.50 41.56 12.69
C ARG A 22 -82.68 42.94 13.31
N GLU A 23 -82.31 43.98 12.56
CA GLU A 23 -82.45 45.37 13.00
C GLU A 23 -83.76 46.01 12.48
N ASN A 24 -84.49 45.31 11.61
CA ASN A 24 -85.67 45.83 10.89
C ASN A 24 -85.40 47.21 10.25
N ALA A 25 -84.18 47.43 9.81
CA ALA A 25 -83.70 48.70 9.29
C ALA A 25 -82.81 48.48 8.06
N PHE A 26 -82.76 49.49 7.19
CA PHE A 26 -81.77 49.54 6.11
C PHE A 26 -80.45 50.04 6.70
N VAL A 27 -79.44 49.16 6.72
CA VAL A 27 -78.09 49.47 7.21
C VAL A 27 -77.18 49.80 6.05
N ASN A 28 -76.13 50.58 6.30
CA ASN A 28 -75.10 50.83 5.31
C ASN A 28 -74.42 49.50 4.97
N ALA A 29 -74.61 49.04 3.74
CA ALA A 29 -73.85 47.90 3.26
C ALA A 29 -72.41 48.38 3.15
N THR A 30 -71.53 47.89 4.03
CA THR A 30 -70.10 47.96 3.75
C THR A 30 -69.94 47.37 2.36
N ASN A 31 -69.48 48.20 1.43
CA ASN A 31 -69.39 47.91 0.00
C ASN A 31 -68.66 46.57 -0.19
N SER A 32 -69.44 45.50 -0.25
CA SER A 32 -69.00 44.10 -0.36
C SER A 32 -69.45 43.54 -1.71
N GLY A 33 -69.75 44.43 -2.65
CA GLY A 33 -69.65 44.11 -4.07
C GLY A 33 -68.21 43.76 -4.39
N ALA A 34 -67.88 42.48 -4.18
CA ALA A 34 -66.70 41.78 -4.67
C ALA A 34 -65.46 42.67 -4.88
N SER A 35 -64.88 43.20 -3.80
CA SER A 35 -63.41 43.25 -3.77
C SER A 35 -62.97 41.79 -3.78
N GLY A 36 -62.85 41.24 -4.98
CA GLY A 36 -62.27 39.94 -5.23
C GLY A 36 -61.02 39.85 -4.37
N SER A 37 -60.87 38.69 -3.70
CA SER A 37 -59.68 38.33 -2.93
C SER A 37 -58.51 39.14 -3.44
N VAL A 38 -57.98 40.05 -2.63
CA VAL A 38 -56.75 40.77 -2.98
C VAL A 38 -55.80 39.65 -3.34
N GLY A 39 -55.46 39.54 -4.63
CA GLY A 39 -54.67 38.41 -5.12
C GLY A 39 -53.33 38.36 -4.41
N LEU A 40 -52.46 37.45 -4.81
CA LEU A 40 -51.07 37.52 -4.36
C LEU A 40 -50.52 38.93 -4.66
N LEU A 41 -50.12 39.68 -3.62
CA LEU A 41 -49.66 41.07 -3.73
C LEU A 41 -48.17 41.18 -4.07
N SER A 42 -47.36 40.24 -3.55
CA SER A 42 -45.94 40.09 -3.87
C SER A 42 -45.41 38.75 -3.37
N VAL A 43 -44.33 38.26 -3.99
CA VAL A 43 -43.49 37.17 -3.48
C VAL A 43 -42.19 37.80 -3.00
N SER A 44 -41.90 37.69 -1.70
CA SER A 44 -40.68 38.22 -1.10
C SER A 44 -39.73 37.09 -0.73
N ASN A 45 -38.48 37.16 -1.22
CA ASN A 45 -37.41 36.29 -0.75
C ASN A 45 -36.70 36.97 0.43
N THR A 46 -36.89 36.45 1.63
CA THR A 46 -36.35 37.04 2.87
C THR A 46 -34.87 36.72 3.12
N GLY A 47 -34.27 35.84 2.30
CA GLY A 47 -32.84 35.50 2.35
C GLY A 47 -32.00 36.15 1.25
N THR A 48 -30.68 35.92 1.28
CA THR A 48 -29.71 36.49 0.32
C THR A 48 -29.57 35.69 -0.98
N GLY A 49 -30.26 34.54 -1.10
CA GLY A 49 -30.17 33.65 -2.26
C GLY A 49 -31.03 34.07 -3.45
N THR A 50 -31.00 33.27 -4.52
CA THR A 50 -31.93 33.42 -5.66
C THR A 50 -33.31 32.88 -5.29
N GLY A 51 -34.36 33.66 -5.55
CA GLY A 51 -35.74 33.22 -5.33
C GLY A 51 -36.17 32.08 -6.27
N ILE A 52 -36.95 31.15 -5.72
CA ILE A 52 -37.57 30.02 -6.46
C ILE A 52 -38.92 30.37 -7.07
N GLY A 53 -39.48 31.52 -6.73
CA GLY A 53 -40.78 31.96 -7.21
C GLY A 53 -40.86 33.46 -7.40
N GLN A 54 -41.81 33.86 -8.25
CA GLN A 54 -42.09 35.24 -8.61
C GLN A 54 -43.58 35.43 -8.88
N GLN A 55 -44.06 36.67 -8.80
CA GLN A 55 -45.42 37.02 -9.19
C GLN A 55 -45.42 37.60 -10.60
N THR A 56 -46.32 37.08 -11.44
CA THR A 56 -46.62 37.63 -12.76
C THR A 56 -48.12 37.86 -12.87
N GLY A 57 -48.55 39.12 -12.83
CA GLY A 57 -49.97 39.48 -12.76
C GLY A 57 -50.61 38.94 -11.47
N SER A 58 -51.61 38.08 -11.61
CA SER A 58 -52.28 37.39 -10.49
C SER A 58 -51.79 35.97 -10.22
N ALA A 59 -50.80 35.48 -10.98
CA ALA A 59 -50.27 34.12 -10.85
C ALA A 59 -48.97 34.09 -10.02
N LEU A 60 -48.83 33.03 -9.21
CA LEU A 60 -47.56 32.62 -8.62
C LEU A 60 -46.84 31.69 -9.59
N GLU A 61 -45.68 32.10 -10.08
CA GLU A 61 -44.82 31.27 -10.91
C GLU A 61 -43.68 30.72 -10.07
N LEU A 62 -43.50 29.39 -10.07
CA LEU A 62 -42.42 28.70 -9.37
C LEU A 62 -41.47 28.06 -10.39
N LYS A 63 -40.16 28.11 -10.12
CA LYS A 63 -39.16 27.37 -10.88
C LYS A 63 -39.22 25.90 -10.47
N SER A 64 -39.05 25.01 -11.45
CA SER A 64 -38.79 23.59 -11.15
C SER A 64 -37.46 23.45 -10.42
N LEU A 65 -37.46 22.66 -9.35
CA LEU A 65 -36.23 22.24 -8.68
C LEU A 65 -35.76 20.95 -9.34
N ILE A 66 -34.59 20.99 -9.97
CA ILE A 66 -33.97 19.83 -10.61
C ILE A 66 -32.81 19.40 -9.72
N ALA A 67 -32.82 18.14 -9.31
CA ALA A 67 -31.74 17.57 -8.51
C ALA A 67 -30.46 17.46 -9.35
N GLY A 68 -29.35 18.00 -8.86
CA GLY A 68 -28.04 17.84 -9.47
C GLY A 68 -27.38 16.52 -9.12
N THR A 69 -26.12 16.33 -9.51
CA THR A 69 -25.32 15.18 -9.08
C THR A 69 -25.27 15.09 -7.56
N ASN A 70 -25.44 13.89 -6.99
CA ASN A 70 -25.41 13.61 -5.54
C ASN A 70 -26.53 14.26 -4.71
N LEU A 71 -27.52 14.88 -5.37
CA LEU A 71 -28.73 15.37 -4.74
C LEU A 71 -29.91 14.56 -5.25
N THR A 72 -30.83 14.23 -4.36
CA THR A 72 -32.12 13.63 -4.70
C THR A 72 -33.22 14.48 -4.11
N ILE A 73 -34.21 14.82 -4.94
CA ILE A 73 -35.40 15.56 -4.53
C ILE A 73 -36.59 14.61 -4.70
N THR A 74 -37.25 14.28 -3.58
CA THR A 74 -38.36 13.33 -3.56
C THR A 74 -39.57 13.97 -2.89
N ASP A 75 -40.71 13.98 -3.57
CA ASP A 75 -41.99 14.22 -2.92
C ASP A 75 -42.47 12.91 -2.31
N ASN A 76 -42.57 12.84 -0.98
CA ASN A 76 -43.05 11.65 -0.28
C ASN A 76 -44.56 11.69 0.04
N GLY A 77 -45.29 12.68 -0.51
CA GLY A 77 -46.72 12.90 -0.30
C GLY A 77 -47.05 13.80 0.90
N GLN A 78 -46.11 14.01 1.83
CA GLN A 78 -46.26 14.87 3.00
C GLN A 78 -45.26 16.04 3.01
N ALA A 79 -44.09 15.86 2.41
CA ALA A 79 -43.04 16.86 2.31
C ALA A 79 -42.17 16.64 1.06
N LEU A 80 -41.56 17.72 0.61
CA LEU A 80 -40.46 17.67 -0.35
C LEU A 80 -39.17 17.39 0.41
N VAL A 81 -38.63 16.18 0.26
CA VAL A 81 -37.37 15.75 0.88
C VAL A 81 -36.23 16.07 -0.07
N ILE A 82 -35.23 16.80 0.42
CA ILE A 82 -34.00 17.10 -0.30
C ILE A 82 -32.86 16.40 0.43
N ASP A 83 -32.41 15.29 -0.14
CA ASP A 83 -31.33 14.49 0.40
C ASP A 83 -30.05 14.73 -0.41
N ALA A 84 -28.95 14.92 0.31
CA ALA A 84 -27.61 14.91 -0.27
C ALA A 84 -26.97 13.56 -0.02
N THR A 85 -26.84 12.75 -1.06
CA THR A 85 -26.04 11.54 -1.01
C THR A 85 -24.64 11.90 -1.44
N VAL A 86 -23.79 12.29 -0.48
CA VAL A 86 -22.35 12.34 -0.74
C VAL A 86 -21.86 10.89 -0.75
N PRO A 87 -21.42 10.31 -1.88
CA PRO A 87 -20.74 9.03 -1.83
C PRO A 87 -19.48 9.26 -1.02
N THR A 88 -19.49 8.88 0.25
CA THR A 88 -18.27 8.85 1.04
C THR A 88 -17.40 7.80 0.38
N THR A 89 -16.40 8.25 -0.38
CA THR A 89 -15.32 7.41 -0.89
C THR A 89 -14.38 7.02 0.27
N ALA A 90 -14.94 6.64 1.42
CA ALA A 90 -14.21 5.98 2.48
C ALA A 90 -13.94 4.55 2.00
N TYR A 91 -12.98 4.39 1.10
CA TYR A 91 -12.39 3.08 0.83
C TYR A 91 -11.93 2.53 2.17
N THR A 92 -12.41 1.37 2.62
CA THR A 92 -11.97 0.79 3.89
C THR A 92 -10.88 -0.24 3.61
N GLY A 93 -9.70 -0.05 4.19
CA GLY A 93 -8.71 -1.12 4.28
C GLY A 93 -9.04 -2.06 5.43
N THR A 94 -8.96 -3.37 5.23
CA THR A 94 -9.10 -4.37 6.29
C THR A 94 -7.94 -5.35 6.26
N ASN A 95 -7.37 -5.65 7.43
CA ASN A 95 -6.33 -6.66 7.58
C ASN A 95 -7.00 -8.01 7.88
N LEU A 96 -6.99 -8.94 6.91
CA LEU A 96 -7.72 -10.22 6.99
C LEU A 96 -6.96 -11.34 7.75
N GLY A 97 -5.68 -11.13 8.07
CA GLY A 97 -4.82 -12.09 8.75
C GLY A 97 -4.46 -11.70 10.19
N SER A 98 -3.75 -12.59 10.90
CA SER A 98 -3.34 -12.39 12.30
C SER A 98 -2.01 -11.65 12.49
N GLY A 99 -1.29 -11.33 11.40
CA GLY A 99 -0.06 -10.57 11.43
C GLY A 99 -0.28 -9.06 11.53
N GLU A 100 0.81 -8.31 11.65
CA GLU A 100 0.77 -6.83 11.59
C GLU A 100 0.34 -6.37 10.19
N GLY A 101 -0.70 -5.53 10.14
CA GLY A 101 -1.24 -5.00 8.91
C GLY A 101 -0.43 -3.84 8.31
N ILE A 102 -0.43 -3.75 6.98
CA ILE A 102 0.15 -2.62 6.24
C ILE A 102 -0.85 -1.46 6.17
N TYR A 103 -2.16 -1.74 6.10
CA TYR A 103 -3.16 -0.68 6.20
C TYR A 103 -3.18 -0.09 7.61
N LYS A 104 -3.15 1.24 7.70
CA LYS A 104 -3.14 1.99 8.95
C LYS A 104 -4.52 2.56 9.26
N GLN A 105 -5.06 3.40 8.39
CA GLN A 105 -6.33 4.12 8.61
C GLN A 105 -6.83 4.80 7.33
N ASN A 106 -8.07 5.29 7.38
CA ASN A 106 -8.59 6.24 6.41
C ASN A 106 -8.38 7.65 6.93
N ASN A 107 -7.71 8.50 6.16
CA ASN A 107 -7.62 9.91 6.47
C ASN A 107 -8.89 10.62 6.00
N ILE A 108 -9.82 10.78 6.93
CA ILE A 108 -11.15 11.39 6.70
C ILE A 108 -11.02 12.86 6.26
N ALA A 109 -9.91 13.54 6.58
CA ALA A 109 -9.70 14.93 6.20
C ALA A 109 -9.16 15.11 4.77
N GLY A 110 -8.72 14.02 4.11
CA GLY A 110 -8.06 14.10 2.80
C GLY A 110 -8.49 13.04 1.79
N ASP A 111 -9.54 12.26 2.07
CA ASP A 111 -10.05 11.17 1.23
C ASP A 111 -8.97 10.16 0.80
N GLN A 112 -8.03 9.85 1.69
CA GLN A 112 -6.88 8.98 1.40
C GLN A 112 -6.85 7.72 2.27
N LEU A 113 -6.47 6.61 1.66
CA LEU A 113 -6.02 5.41 2.38
C LEU A 113 -4.59 5.63 2.86
N GLU A 114 -4.33 5.47 4.15
CA GLU A 114 -2.99 5.52 4.71
C GLU A 114 -2.45 4.11 4.99
N PHE A 115 -1.24 3.85 4.49
CA PHE A 115 -0.51 2.61 4.69
C PHE A 115 0.77 2.86 5.47
N LYS A 116 1.20 1.88 6.26
CA LYS A 116 2.53 1.87 6.88
C LYS A 116 3.59 1.68 5.78
N SER A 117 4.66 2.46 5.83
CA SER A 117 5.82 2.22 4.97
C SER A 117 6.49 0.88 5.35
N ILE A 118 6.92 0.12 4.36
CA ILE A 118 7.73 -1.08 4.58
C ILE A 118 9.18 -0.63 4.70
N ALA A 119 9.78 -0.83 5.87
CA ALA A 119 11.20 -0.59 6.09
C ALA A 119 12.02 -1.82 5.68
N VAL A 120 13.14 -1.60 5.01
CA VAL A 120 14.01 -2.68 4.53
C VAL A 120 15.10 -2.96 5.57
N GLY A 121 15.06 -4.14 6.19
CA GLY A 121 16.12 -4.64 7.06
C GLY A 121 17.28 -5.24 6.27
N ASN A 122 18.39 -5.55 6.94
CA ASN A 122 19.54 -6.21 6.32
C ASN A 122 19.12 -7.53 5.63
N GLY A 123 19.55 -7.71 4.38
CA GLY A 123 19.26 -8.92 3.60
C GLY A 123 17.88 -8.94 2.93
N LEU A 124 17.03 -7.94 3.16
CA LEU A 124 15.85 -7.72 2.34
C LEU A 124 16.16 -6.61 1.33
N SER A 125 15.56 -6.70 0.15
CA SER A 125 15.54 -5.65 -0.86
C SER A 125 14.10 -5.46 -1.33
N ILE A 126 13.73 -4.21 -1.57
CA ILE A 126 12.44 -3.84 -2.14
C ILE A 126 12.74 -3.03 -3.40
N SER A 127 12.16 -3.46 -4.52
CA SER A 127 12.26 -2.75 -5.79
C SER A 127 10.87 -2.59 -6.41
N GLU A 128 10.67 -1.49 -7.12
CA GLU A 128 9.42 -1.22 -7.82
C GLU A 128 9.66 -1.20 -9.33
N ALA A 129 8.69 -1.73 -10.07
CA ALA A 129 8.63 -1.61 -11.52
C ALA A 129 7.16 -1.55 -11.94
N ASN A 130 6.74 -0.40 -12.48
CA ASN A 130 5.35 -0.12 -12.84
C ASN A 130 4.39 -0.40 -11.67
N ASP A 131 3.43 -1.32 -11.86
CA ASP A 131 2.42 -1.70 -10.88
C ASP A 131 2.83 -2.88 -9.99
N THR A 132 4.11 -3.29 -10.02
CA THR A 132 4.62 -4.41 -9.24
C THR A 132 5.67 -3.96 -8.23
N LEU A 133 5.41 -4.28 -6.96
CA LEU A 133 6.40 -4.19 -5.88
C LEU A 133 7.03 -5.58 -5.70
N THR A 134 8.33 -5.69 -5.94
CA THR A 134 9.09 -6.93 -5.74
C THR A 134 9.84 -6.85 -4.41
N ILE A 135 9.62 -7.85 -3.57
CA ILE A 135 10.31 -8.04 -2.29
C ILE A 135 11.20 -9.26 -2.44
N GLU A 136 12.50 -9.06 -2.32
CA GLU A 136 13.51 -10.12 -2.41
C GLU A 136 14.26 -10.24 -1.08
N CYS A 137 14.58 -11.48 -0.72
CA CYS A 137 15.47 -11.78 0.39
C CYS A 137 16.80 -12.24 -0.18
N THR A 138 17.82 -11.40 -0.07
CA THR A 138 19.19 -11.75 -0.38
C THR A 138 19.88 -12.22 0.91
N ILE A 139 20.14 -13.51 1.01
CA ILE A 139 21.01 -14.04 2.06
C ILE A 139 22.44 -13.66 1.68
N SER A 140 23.09 -12.84 2.51
CA SER A 140 24.51 -12.57 2.36
C SER A 140 25.28 -13.87 2.48
N THR A 141 25.93 -14.31 1.40
CA THR A 141 26.83 -15.47 1.46
C THR A 141 28.18 -15.11 2.10
N ALA A 142 28.39 -13.84 2.45
CA ALA A 142 29.62 -13.38 3.07
C ALA A 142 29.78 -14.06 4.43
N GLY A 143 30.78 -14.93 4.53
CA GLY A 143 31.07 -15.71 5.74
C GLY A 143 30.82 -17.21 5.62
N TYR A 144 30.20 -17.67 4.52
CA TYR A 144 30.14 -19.10 4.21
C TYR A 144 31.26 -19.49 3.23
N LEU A 145 31.70 -20.74 3.31
CA LEU A 145 32.59 -21.32 2.31
C LEU A 145 31.84 -21.44 0.98
N GLN A 146 32.45 -20.96 -0.11
CA GLN A 146 31.85 -21.06 -1.44
C GLN A 146 32.50 -22.21 -2.21
N VAL A 147 31.69 -23.07 -2.82
CA VAL A 147 32.16 -24.23 -3.61
C VAL A 147 33.15 -23.78 -4.71
N ALA A 148 32.89 -22.63 -5.33
CA ALA A 148 33.73 -22.07 -6.38
C ALA A 148 35.14 -21.67 -5.91
N ASN A 149 35.32 -21.34 -4.62
CA ASN A 149 36.60 -20.91 -4.07
C ASN A 149 37.55 -22.08 -3.80
N ASN A 150 37.09 -23.33 -3.94
CA ASN A 150 37.91 -24.52 -3.73
C ASN A 150 38.79 -24.43 -2.47
N LEU A 151 38.18 -23.99 -1.37
CA LEU A 151 38.80 -23.83 -0.05
C LEU A 151 39.83 -22.68 0.08
N SER A 152 39.98 -21.81 -0.92
CA SER A 152 40.88 -20.65 -0.83
C SER A 152 40.41 -19.59 0.17
N ASP A 153 39.13 -19.61 0.51
CA ASP A 153 38.44 -18.75 1.48
C ASP A 153 38.55 -19.26 2.93
N ILE A 154 39.21 -20.40 3.17
CA ILE A 154 39.52 -20.85 4.53
C ILE A 154 40.59 -19.93 5.14
N GLY A 155 40.15 -19.02 6.03
CA GLY A 155 41.04 -18.06 6.69
C GLY A 155 42.15 -18.68 7.54
N ASN A 156 41.96 -19.90 8.07
CA ASN A 156 43.01 -20.64 8.78
C ASN A 156 43.04 -22.12 8.39
N ALA A 157 43.82 -22.42 7.35
CA ALA A 157 43.99 -23.79 6.87
C ALA A 157 44.63 -24.73 7.90
N VAL A 158 45.37 -24.23 8.91
CA VAL A 158 45.95 -25.07 9.97
C VAL A 158 44.84 -25.56 10.89
N SER A 159 44.00 -24.66 11.41
CA SER A 159 42.86 -25.01 12.26
C SER A 159 41.83 -25.87 11.52
N ALA A 160 41.52 -25.55 10.27
CA ALA A 160 40.58 -26.34 9.46
C ALA A 160 41.03 -27.79 9.28
N ARG A 161 42.34 -28.03 9.06
CA ARG A 161 42.88 -29.40 8.98
C ARG A 161 42.81 -30.13 10.30
N THR A 162 43.13 -29.47 11.42
CA THR A 162 43.01 -30.06 12.74
C THR A 162 41.57 -30.46 13.04
N ASN A 163 40.59 -29.61 12.73
CA ASN A 163 39.17 -29.87 12.98
C ASN A 163 38.58 -30.99 12.09
N LEU A 164 39.16 -31.23 10.91
CA LEU A 164 38.78 -32.33 10.03
C LEU A 164 39.57 -33.62 10.32
N ASP A 165 40.33 -33.66 11.42
CA ASP A 165 41.25 -34.77 11.72
C ASP A 165 42.23 -35.08 10.56
N VAL A 166 42.50 -34.10 9.69
CA VAL A 166 43.52 -34.18 8.63
C VAL A 166 44.87 -33.89 9.28
N TYR A 167 45.41 -34.91 9.93
CA TYR A 167 46.66 -34.80 10.64
C TYR A 167 47.81 -34.51 9.67
N SER A 168 48.57 -33.47 10.01
CA SER A 168 49.90 -33.20 9.46
C SER A 168 50.85 -34.39 9.56
N LYS A 169 50.50 -35.47 10.27
CA LYS A 169 51.30 -36.71 10.38
C LYS A 169 51.79 -37.24 9.03
N GLY A 170 50.96 -37.24 7.99
CA GLY A 170 51.41 -37.61 6.64
C GLY A 170 52.47 -36.65 6.07
N ARG A 171 52.30 -35.33 6.25
CA ARG A 171 53.31 -34.32 5.85
C ARG A 171 54.55 -34.34 6.73
N ILE A 172 54.42 -34.63 8.02
CA ILE A 172 55.53 -34.78 8.96
C ILE A 172 56.33 -36.01 8.57
N GLN A 173 55.66 -37.13 8.26
CA GLN A 173 56.26 -38.34 7.74
C GLN A 173 56.95 -38.11 6.39
N GLN A 174 56.37 -37.34 5.47
CA GLN A 174 57.06 -36.88 4.26
C GLN A 174 58.29 -36.03 4.57
N LYS A 175 58.19 -35.07 5.51
CA LYS A 175 59.30 -34.18 5.91
C LYS A 175 60.46 -34.95 6.56
N ILE A 176 60.19 -36.05 7.25
CA ILE A 176 61.19 -36.96 7.82
C ILE A 176 61.50 -38.18 6.92
N GLY A 177 61.00 -38.20 5.68
CA GLY A 177 61.37 -39.17 4.64
C GLY A 177 60.70 -40.55 4.69
N ILE A 178 59.66 -40.73 5.50
CA ILE A 178 58.96 -42.02 5.71
C ILE A 178 57.89 -42.30 4.65
N LEU A 179 57.13 -41.29 4.22
CA LEU A 179 56.07 -41.44 3.20
C LEU A 179 56.38 -40.56 1.99
N GLY A 180 56.08 -41.03 0.77
CA GLY A 180 56.13 -40.21 -0.43
C GLY A 180 57.53 -39.83 -0.92
N HIS A 181 58.56 -40.64 -0.63
CA HIS A 181 59.85 -40.43 -1.28
C HIS A 181 59.69 -40.60 -2.80
N PRO A 182 60.26 -39.71 -3.66
CA PRO A 182 60.10 -39.77 -5.11
C PRO A 182 61.00 -40.85 -5.74
N SER A 183 61.10 -42.01 -5.08
CA SER A 183 61.78 -43.17 -5.63
C SER A 183 60.77 -44.29 -5.88
N THR A 184 60.80 -44.83 -7.07
CA THR A 184 60.04 -46.01 -7.50
C THR A 184 60.80 -47.30 -7.20
N THR A 185 61.81 -47.23 -6.33
CA THR A 185 62.70 -48.35 -6.06
C THR A 185 62.02 -49.36 -5.14
N PRO A 186 61.97 -50.66 -5.51
CA PRO A 186 61.45 -51.69 -4.62
C PRO A 186 62.19 -51.69 -3.27
N PRO A 187 61.53 -52.03 -2.15
CA PRO A 187 62.11 -51.93 -0.81
C PRO A 187 63.45 -52.69 -0.69
N ASP A 188 63.54 -53.88 -1.29
CA ASP A 188 64.76 -54.70 -1.25
C ASP A 188 65.92 -54.03 -1.99
N THR A 189 65.64 -53.43 -3.15
CA THR A 189 66.65 -52.72 -3.96
C THR A 189 67.08 -51.42 -3.28
N ALA A 190 66.17 -50.73 -2.59
CA ALA A 190 66.48 -49.54 -1.82
C ALA A 190 67.43 -49.86 -0.65
N ALA A 191 67.23 -51.00 0.03
CA ALA A 191 68.12 -51.45 1.10
C ALA A 191 69.53 -51.78 0.59
N VAL A 192 69.64 -52.53 -0.51
CA VAL A 192 70.95 -52.86 -1.13
C VAL A 192 71.65 -51.60 -1.62
N LYS A 193 70.91 -50.70 -2.26
CA LYS A 193 71.45 -49.43 -2.74
C LYS A 193 71.91 -48.54 -1.60
N LEU A 194 71.14 -48.44 -0.51
CA LEU A 194 71.55 -47.71 0.68
C LEU A 194 72.86 -48.28 1.26
N HIS A 195 72.95 -49.61 1.38
CA HIS A 195 74.17 -50.28 1.85
C HIS A 195 75.37 -49.97 0.96
N TRP A 196 75.18 -50.04 -0.37
CA TRP A 196 76.22 -49.70 -1.32
C TRP A 196 76.63 -48.23 -1.20
N VAL A 197 75.68 -47.28 -1.16
CA VAL A 197 76.00 -45.85 -1.06
C VAL A 197 76.76 -45.53 0.22
N LEU A 198 76.36 -46.12 1.35
CA LEU A 198 77.06 -45.96 2.64
C LEU A 198 78.49 -46.54 2.63
N SER A 199 78.77 -47.52 1.77
CA SER A 199 80.12 -48.06 1.59
C SER A 199 81.04 -47.12 0.79
N GLN A 200 80.47 -46.16 0.04
CA GLN A 200 81.23 -45.21 -0.76
C GLN A 200 81.47 -43.91 0.03
N LYS A 201 82.73 -43.50 0.19
CA LYS A 201 83.09 -42.35 1.05
C LYS A 201 82.68 -40.97 0.52
N ASN A 202 82.17 -40.85 -0.70
CA ASN A 202 81.99 -39.56 -1.39
C ASN A 202 80.63 -39.38 -2.07
N TYR A 203 79.61 -40.14 -1.65
CA TYR A 203 78.26 -40.03 -2.20
C TYR A 203 77.28 -39.52 -1.14
N ASP A 204 76.48 -38.52 -1.49
CA ASP A 204 75.35 -38.10 -0.66
C ASP A 204 74.25 -39.16 -0.73
N VAL A 205 73.81 -39.65 0.44
CA VAL A 205 72.81 -40.72 0.54
C VAL A 205 71.49 -40.32 -0.11
N LYS A 206 71.04 -39.09 0.14
CA LYS A 206 69.74 -38.61 -0.32
C LYS A 206 69.74 -38.43 -1.84
N GLU A 207 70.76 -37.79 -2.40
CA GLU A 207 70.88 -37.61 -3.84
C GLU A 207 71.07 -38.93 -4.58
N THR A 208 71.89 -39.83 -4.03
CA THR A 208 72.24 -41.08 -4.73
C THR A 208 71.07 -42.07 -4.72
N LEU A 209 70.27 -42.12 -3.64
CA LEU A 209 69.04 -42.91 -3.62
C LEU A 209 68.02 -42.45 -4.67
N LEU A 210 67.98 -41.14 -4.99
CA LEU A 210 67.09 -40.58 -6.00
C LEU A 210 67.58 -40.76 -7.44
N LYS A 211 68.88 -40.92 -7.67
CA LYS A 211 69.43 -41.14 -9.02
C LYS A 211 69.05 -42.54 -9.52
N ASN A 212 68.74 -42.66 -10.80
CA ASN A 212 68.58 -43.97 -11.44
C ASN A 212 69.97 -44.47 -11.87
N LEU A 213 70.56 -45.42 -11.13
CA LEU A 213 71.92 -45.90 -11.43
C LEU A 213 71.91 -47.09 -12.39
N CYS A 214 70.98 -48.02 -12.20
CA CYS A 214 70.91 -49.32 -12.85
C CYS A 214 69.46 -49.69 -13.29
N GLY A 215 68.55 -48.71 -13.35
CA GLY A 215 67.14 -48.92 -13.73
C GLY A 215 66.18 -49.09 -12.55
N GLU A 216 66.68 -48.97 -11.32
CA GLU A 216 65.94 -49.15 -10.08
C GLU A 216 65.06 -47.95 -9.69
N ASN A 217 65.28 -46.77 -10.28
CA ASN A 217 64.47 -45.59 -10.01
C ASN A 217 63.97 -44.93 -11.29
N LYS A 218 62.96 -45.55 -11.93
CA LYS A 218 62.42 -45.08 -13.21
C LYS A 218 61.62 -43.79 -12.99
N PRO A 219 61.80 -42.76 -13.84
CA PRO A 219 61.11 -41.47 -13.69
C PRO A 219 59.61 -41.55 -13.93
N THR A 220 59.14 -42.63 -14.56
CA THR A 220 57.74 -42.90 -14.84
C THR A 220 57.39 -44.31 -14.38
N LEU A 221 56.27 -44.45 -13.68
CA LEU A 221 55.62 -45.75 -13.53
C LEU A 221 55.05 -46.09 -14.91
N ASN A 222 55.66 -47.04 -15.62
CA ASN A 222 55.05 -47.58 -16.83
C ASN A 222 53.78 -48.32 -16.36
N ASN A 223 52.61 -47.80 -16.73
CA ASN A 223 51.35 -48.56 -16.68
C ASN A 223 51.44 -49.77 -17.62
#